data_AF-A0A7X7WHT3-F1
#
_entry.id   AF-A0A7X7WHT3-F1
#
_cell.length_a   1.000
_cell.length_b   1.000
_cell.length_c   1.000
_cell.angle_alpha   90.00
_cell.angle_beta   90.00
_cell.angle_gamma   90.00
#
_symmetry.space_group_name_H-M   'P 1'
#
loop_
_entity.id
_entity.type
_entity.pdbx_description
1 polymer ?
#
loop_
_entity_poly.entity_id
_entity_poly.type
_entity_poly.pdbx_seq_one_letter_code
_entity_poly.pdbx_strand_id
1 'polypeptide(L)'
;MAVKGADAEGDLTAVWQAAVYAADRGAKILNFSWGAPGWSSTEQAQINSFYSMGVLVVAAAGNDDFWTPPYINYPSAYNHVLAVASTTTNDTKSSFSNYGSWVDVSAPGSDIYSTWSTNTYMNNSGTSMSSPITAGLAALLKAVDNSLTPDQITMLIKNNAVPIDTLNPGYAGMLGTGRINAGATLAGYAYIPGDANADGSVNSGDVTFLVRYLKGLGPAPASPFYRGDTNGDCLVLGADVVYLVNYFKGGDSPIRGDCSR
;
A
#
# COMPACT_ATOMS: atom_id res chain seq x y z
N MET A 1 6.81 -6.83 -16.43
CA MET A 1 7.60 -8.04 -16.77
C MET A 1 7.18 -9.12 -15.78
N ALA A 2 6.85 -10.33 -16.24
CA ALA A 2 6.63 -11.47 -15.35
C ALA A 2 7.92 -12.27 -15.25
N VAL A 3 8.41 -12.51 -14.03
CA VAL A 3 9.58 -13.36 -13.76
C VAL A 3 9.08 -14.58 -13.00
N LYS A 4 9.29 -15.78 -13.55
CA LYS A 4 8.94 -17.03 -12.88
C LYS A 4 10.01 -17.32 -11.82
N GLY A 5 9.62 -17.34 -10.55
CA GLY A 5 10.53 -17.61 -9.42
C GLY A 5 10.54 -19.05 -8.91
N ALA A 6 9.46 -19.81 -9.09
CA ALA A 6 9.37 -21.23 -8.75
C ALA A 6 8.28 -21.92 -9.58
N ASP A 7 8.26 -23.26 -9.55
CA ASP A 7 7.18 -24.13 -10.00
C ASP A 7 6.28 -24.57 -8.81
N ALA A 8 5.45 -25.59 -9.01
CA ALA A 8 4.44 -26.01 -8.03
C ALA A 8 5.04 -26.61 -6.76
N GLU A 9 6.33 -26.96 -6.80
CA GLU A 9 7.12 -27.57 -5.74
C GLU A 9 7.77 -26.53 -4.82
N GLY A 10 7.84 -25.25 -5.24
CA GLY A 10 8.12 -24.09 -4.41
C GLY A 10 9.48 -24.10 -3.67
N ASP A 11 10.58 -23.83 -4.36
CA ASP A 11 11.85 -23.50 -3.68
C ASP A 11 11.85 -22.02 -3.27
N LEU A 12 11.76 -21.77 -1.95
CA LEU A 12 11.83 -20.43 -1.35
C LEU A 12 13.11 -19.67 -1.77
N THR A 13 14.21 -20.38 -1.98
CA THR A 13 15.47 -19.78 -2.45
C THR A 13 15.31 -19.25 -3.87
N ALA A 14 14.66 -20.00 -4.74
CA ALA A 14 14.47 -19.63 -6.13
C ALA A 14 13.54 -18.41 -6.29
N VAL A 15 12.47 -18.29 -5.49
CA VAL A 15 11.58 -17.11 -5.54
C VAL A 15 12.29 -15.84 -5.07
N TRP A 16 13.14 -15.91 -4.04
CA TRP A 16 13.94 -14.77 -3.60
C TRP A 16 14.99 -14.38 -4.64
N GLN A 17 15.68 -15.35 -5.26
CA GLN A 17 16.64 -15.08 -6.34
C GLN A 17 15.96 -14.43 -7.56
N ALA A 18 14.77 -14.87 -7.93
CA ALA A 18 14.00 -14.28 -9.01
C ALA A 18 13.54 -12.86 -8.69
N ALA A 19 13.18 -12.58 -7.43
CA ALA A 19 12.87 -11.23 -6.98
C ALA A 19 14.08 -10.29 -7.06
N VAL A 20 15.26 -10.76 -6.63
CA VAL A 20 16.53 -10.03 -6.78
C VAL A 20 16.81 -9.75 -8.26
N TYR A 21 16.74 -10.76 -9.11
CA TYR A 21 16.90 -10.59 -10.55
C TYR A 21 15.92 -9.54 -11.11
N ALA A 22 14.63 -9.61 -10.76
CA ALA A 22 13.65 -8.65 -11.24
C ALA A 22 13.98 -7.21 -10.82
N ALA A 23 14.35 -7.01 -9.55
CA ALA A 23 14.75 -5.71 -9.02
C ALA A 23 16.01 -5.16 -9.73
N ASP A 24 17.03 -5.98 -9.93
CA ASP A 24 18.27 -5.63 -10.64
C ASP A 24 18.04 -5.30 -12.11
N ARG A 25 17.01 -5.91 -12.72
CA ARG A 25 16.56 -5.59 -14.09
C ARG A 25 15.62 -4.38 -14.16
N GLY A 26 15.44 -3.66 -13.05
CA GLY A 26 14.73 -2.39 -12.99
C GLY A 26 13.23 -2.52 -12.70
N ALA A 27 12.75 -3.67 -12.23
CA ALA A 27 11.38 -3.78 -11.75
C ALA A 27 11.13 -2.77 -10.63
N LYS A 28 9.99 -2.07 -10.70
CA LYS A 28 9.58 -1.06 -9.71
C LYS A 28 8.61 -1.60 -8.67
N ILE A 29 7.86 -2.63 -9.03
CA ILE A 29 6.88 -3.31 -8.20
C ILE A 29 7.15 -4.81 -8.26
N LEU A 30 7.19 -5.46 -7.10
CA LEU A 30 7.27 -6.92 -6.96
C LEU A 30 5.97 -7.43 -6.34
N ASN A 31 5.40 -8.49 -6.92
CA ASN A 31 4.19 -9.13 -6.44
C ASN A 31 4.51 -10.50 -5.84
N PHE A 32 4.28 -10.64 -4.54
CA PHE A 32 4.51 -11.87 -3.78
C PHE A 32 3.18 -12.50 -3.36
N SER A 33 2.61 -13.29 -4.26
CA SER A 33 1.40 -14.07 -4.03
C SER A 33 1.70 -15.45 -3.41
N TRP A 34 2.65 -15.48 -2.48
CA TRP A 34 3.15 -16.64 -1.75
C TRP A 34 3.45 -16.22 -0.31
N GLY A 35 3.61 -17.19 0.57
CA GLY A 35 4.09 -16.93 1.92
C GLY A 35 4.12 -18.17 2.80
N ALA A 36 4.74 -18.01 3.95
CA ALA A 36 4.89 -19.03 4.98
C ALA A 36 4.92 -18.40 6.38
N PRO A 37 4.60 -19.16 7.43
CA PRO A 37 4.80 -18.70 8.79
C PRO A 37 6.29 -18.65 9.16
N GLY A 38 6.62 -17.75 10.10
CA GLY A 38 7.95 -17.62 10.66
C GLY A 38 8.70 -16.39 10.14
N TRP A 39 9.04 -15.50 11.07
CA TRP A 39 9.84 -14.33 10.74
C TRP A 39 11.31 -14.72 10.54
N SER A 40 11.95 -14.12 9.55
CA SER A 40 13.38 -14.26 9.27
C SER A 40 14.06 -12.90 9.16
N SER A 41 15.14 -12.71 9.92
CA SER A 41 15.98 -11.51 9.84
C SER A 41 16.63 -11.36 8.47
N THR A 42 16.98 -12.48 7.83
CA THR A 42 17.56 -12.51 6.49
C THR A 42 16.55 -12.05 5.43
N GLU A 43 15.30 -12.51 5.53
CA GLU A 43 14.24 -12.10 4.60
C GLU A 43 13.84 -10.63 4.81
N GLN A 44 13.74 -10.17 6.06
CA GLN A 44 13.53 -8.74 6.34
C GLN A 44 14.65 -7.87 5.77
N ALA A 45 15.92 -8.31 5.87
CA ALA A 45 17.04 -7.60 5.27
C ALA A 45 16.94 -7.56 3.74
N GLN A 46 16.47 -8.64 3.11
CA GLN A 46 16.24 -8.68 1.66
C GLN A 46 15.10 -7.74 1.23
N ILE A 47 14.00 -7.68 1.99
CA ILE A 47 12.93 -6.71 1.77
C ILE A 47 13.46 -5.27 1.89
N ASN A 48 14.26 -4.98 2.92
CA ASN A 48 14.88 -3.67 3.10
C ASN A 48 15.80 -3.31 1.92
N SER A 49 16.48 -4.30 1.32
CA SER A 49 17.27 -4.09 0.11
C SER A 49 16.39 -3.65 -1.05
N PHE A 50 15.24 -4.30 -1.31
CA PHE A 50 14.31 -3.87 -2.36
C PHE A 50 13.76 -2.46 -2.10
N TYR A 51 13.37 -2.19 -0.86
CA TYR A 51 12.89 -0.88 -0.45
C TYR A 51 13.93 0.22 -0.68
N SER A 52 15.21 -0.01 -0.33
CA SER A 52 16.29 0.96 -0.57
C SER A 52 16.61 1.19 -2.06
N MET A 53 16.28 0.23 -2.93
CA MET A 53 16.31 0.38 -4.39
C MET A 53 15.10 1.15 -4.95
N GLY A 54 14.16 1.58 -4.09
CA GLY A 54 12.92 2.23 -4.50
C GLY A 54 11.91 1.26 -5.12
N VAL A 55 12.00 -0.03 -4.81
CA VAL A 55 11.10 -1.08 -5.28
C VAL A 55 10.05 -1.35 -4.21
N LEU A 56 8.76 -1.25 -4.59
CA LEU A 56 7.67 -1.61 -3.70
C LEU A 56 7.40 -3.11 -3.79
N VAL A 57 7.33 -3.78 -2.63
CA VAL A 57 6.85 -5.16 -2.52
C VAL A 57 5.38 -5.15 -2.12
N VAL A 58 4.55 -5.86 -2.88
CA VAL A 58 3.13 -6.09 -2.58
C VAL A 58 2.93 -7.57 -2.34
N ALA A 59 2.33 -7.95 -1.21
CA ALA A 59 2.23 -9.36 -0.82
C ALA A 59 0.83 -9.76 -0.36
N ALA A 60 0.46 -11.01 -0.65
CA ALA A 60 -0.78 -11.62 -0.24
C ALA A 60 -0.77 -11.92 1.28
N ALA A 61 -1.87 -11.62 1.98
CA ALA A 61 -1.98 -11.84 3.42
C ALA A 61 -2.02 -13.33 3.85
N GLY A 62 -2.34 -14.26 2.94
CA GLY A 62 -2.51 -15.68 3.24
C GLY A 62 -3.98 -16.10 3.37
N ASN A 63 -4.24 -17.41 3.39
CA ASN A 63 -5.55 -17.99 3.10
C ASN A 63 -6.06 -18.95 4.19
N ASP A 64 -5.72 -18.68 5.45
CA ASP A 64 -5.97 -19.60 6.57
C ASP A 64 -7.05 -19.09 7.55
N ASP A 65 -7.63 -17.90 7.31
CA ASP A 65 -8.54 -17.20 8.24
C ASP A 65 -7.93 -16.91 9.63
N PHE A 66 -6.63 -16.59 9.66
CA PHE A 66 -5.87 -16.32 10.89
C PHE A 66 -5.37 -14.88 11.02
N TRP A 67 -5.11 -14.46 12.26
CA TRP A 67 -4.63 -13.10 12.58
C TRP A 67 -3.45 -13.00 13.55
N THR A 68 -3.07 -14.08 14.23
CA THR A 68 -2.03 -14.09 15.27
C THR A 68 -1.03 -15.23 15.09
N PRO A 69 0.16 -15.13 15.72
CA PRO A 69 1.15 -16.21 15.71
C PRO A 69 0.55 -17.55 16.18
N PRO A 70 1.02 -18.69 15.68
CA PRO A 70 2.23 -18.86 14.85
C PRO A 70 2.01 -18.67 13.34
N TYR A 71 0.80 -18.35 12.88
CA TYR A 71 0.42 -18.39 11.45
C TYR A 71 0.41 -17.03 10.75
N ILE A 72 1.16 -16.05 11.26
CA ILE A 72 1.36 -14.78 10.53
C ILE A 72 2.12 -15.08 9.24
N ASN A 73 1.56 -14.65 8.11
CA ASN A 73 2.14 -14.88 6.79
C ASN A 73 3.29 -13.89 6.49
N TYR A 74 4.45 -14.43 6.16
CA TYR A 74 5.57 -13.70 5.60
C TYR A 74 5.72 -14.07 4.12
N PRO A 75 5.95 -13.10 3.22
CA PRO A 75 6.54 -11.79 3.51
C PRO A 75 5.54 -10.67 3.82
N SER A 76 4.23 -10.89 3.76
CA SER A 76 3.24 -9.81 3.94
C SER A 76 3.37 -9.07 5.28
N ALA A 77 3.78 -9.73 6.35
CA ALA A 77 3.94 -9.08 7.65
C ALA A 77 5.34 -8.45 7.89
N TYR A 78 6.24 -8.43 6.90
CA TYR A 78 7.50 -7.69 7.02
C TYR A 78 7.30 -6.18 6.90
N ASN A 79 8.18 -5.40 7.53
CA ASN A 79 8.23 -3.96 7.28
C ASN A 79 8.56 -3.69 5.81
N HIS A 80 8.06 -2.58 5.27
CA HIS A 80 8.21 -2.17 3.86
C HIS A 80 7.54 -3.08 2.82
N VAL A 81 6.55 -3.86 3.23
CA VAL A 81 5.68 -4.64 2.35
C VAL A 81 4.27 -4.09 2.44
N LEU A 82 3.62 -3.90 1.29
CA LEU A 82 2.19 -3.58 1.20
C LEU A 82 1.38 -4.88 1.31
N ALA A 83 0.82 -5.14 2.49
CA ALA A 83 0.06 -6.36 2.79
C ALA A 83 -1.40 -6.26 2.32
N VAL A 84 -1.85 -7.27 1.57
CA VAL A 84 -3.17 -7.25 0.90
C VAL A 84 -4.06 -8.41 1.36
N ALA A 85 -5.15 -8.08 2.05
CA ALA A 85 -6.23 -9.02 2.36
C ALA A 85 -7.23 -9.17 1.21
N SER A 86 -8.04 -10.23 1.27
CA SER A 86 -9.01 -10.58 0.24
C SER A 86 -10.44 -10.24 0.63
N THR A 87 -11.17 -9.65 -0.32
CA THR A 87 -12.61 -9.43 -0.22
C THR A 87 -13.39 -10.16 -1.31
N THR A 88 -14.66 -10.37 -1.04
CA THR A 88 -15.66 -10.81 -2.02
C THR A 88 -16.14 -9.62 -2.87
N THR A 89 -17.00 -9.90 -3.85
CA THR A 89 -17.68 -8.87 -4.65
C THR A 89 -18.60 -7.96 -3.83
N ASN A 90 -18.97 -8.36 -2.60
CA ASN A 90 -19.84 -7.61 -1.72
C ASN A 90 -19.07 -6.80 -0.66
N ASP A 91 -17.76 -6.61 -0.85
CA ASP A 91 -16.87 -5.92 0.09
C ASP A 91 -16.78 -6.55 1.48
N THR A 92 -17.26 -7.79 1.62
CA THR A 92 -17.01 -8.59 2.81
C THR A 92 -15.68 -9.31 2.70
N LYS A 93 -15.00 -9.51 3.83
CA LYS A 93 -13.80 -10.34 3.93
C LYS A 93 -14.07 -11.71 3.32
N SER A 94 -13.18 -12.18 2.44
CA SER A 94 -13.24 -13.56 1.97
C SER A 94 -13.05 -14.51 3.15
N SER A 95 -13.83 -15.59 3.23
CA SER A 95 -13.80 -16.50 4.39
C SER A 95 -12.40 -17.03 4.69
N PHE A 96 -11.58 -17.26 3.66
CA PHE A 96 -10.20 -17.72 3.80
C PHE A 96 -9.18 -16.62 4.16
N SER A 97 -9.47 -15.32 3.96
CA SER A 97 -8.44 -14.29 4.05
C SER A 97 -7.85 -14.22 5.46
N ASN A 98 -6.52 -14.20 5.58
CA ASN A 98 -5.90 -13.73 6.82
C ASN A 98 -6.18 -12.23 7.02
N TYR A 99 -6.09 -11.79 8.27
CA TYR A 99 -6.42 -10.43 8.72
C TYR A 99 -5.54 -10.03 9.91
N GLY A 100 -5.50 -8.76 10.26
CA GLY A 100 -4.78 -8.27 11.43
C GLY A 100 -4.26 -6.85 11.26
N SER A 101 -3.65 -6.31 12.33
CA SER A 101 -3.10 -4.94 12.33
C SER A 101 -1.93 -4.73 11.36
N TRP A 102 -1.35 -5.82 10.84
CA TRP A 102 -0.27 -5.82 9.85
C TRP A 102 -0.79 -5.79 8.40
N VAL A 103 -2.11 -5.88 8.18
CA VAL A 103 -2.71 -5.71 6.86
C VAL A 103 -2.85 -4.22 6.54
N ASP A 104 -2.41 -3.80 5.35
CA ASP A 104 -2.48 -2.39 4.93
C ASP A 104 -3.77 -2.03 4.21
N VAL A 105 -4.22 -2.92 3.31
CA VAL A 105 -5.40 -2.75 2.46
C VAL A 105 -6.04 -4.10 2.13
N SER A 106 -7.24 -4.03 1.56
CA SER A 106 -7.96 -5.17 1.00
C SER A 106 -8.18 -4.99 -0.50
N ALA A 107 -8.30 -6.09 -1.24
CA ALA A 107 -8.71 -6.06 -2.66
C ALA A 107 -9.54 -7.31 -3.03
N PRO A 108 -10.34 -7.26 -4.10
CA PRO A 108 -11.10 -8.43 -4.55
C PRO A 108 -10.20 -9.64 -4.76
N GLY A 109 -10.55 -10.76 -4.14
CA GLY A 109 -9.78 -12.00 -4.26
C GLY A 109 -10.63 -13.27 -4.27
N SER A 110 -11.96 -13.16 -4.19
CA SER A 110 -12.88 -14.28 -4.42
C SER A 110 -13.41 -14.27 -5.85
N ASP A 111 -13.37 -15.45 -6.49
CA ASP A 111 -13.89 -15.73 -7.83
C ASP A 111 -13.39 -14.76 -8.90
N ILE A 112 -12.07 -14.54 -8.90
CA ILE A 112 -11.41 -13.65 -9.86
C ILE A 112 -11.08 -14.43 -11.13
N TYR A 113 -11.65 -13.98 -12.26
CA TYR A 113 -11.37 -14.52 -13.58
C TYR A 113 -10.06 -13.96 -14.13
N SER A 114 -9.12 -14.84 -14.48
CA SER A 114 -7.84 -14.43 -15.05
C SER A 114 -7.28 -15.45 -16.03
N THR A 115 -6.20 -15.08 -16.71
CA THR A 115 -5.43 -15.96 -17.60
C THR A 115 -4.91 -17.17 -16.82
N TRP A 116 -4.93 -18.33 -17.48
CA TRP A 116 -4.40 -19.57 -16.95
C TRP A 116 -3.47 -20.25 -17.97
N SER A 117 -2.88 -21.38 -17.60
CA SER A 117 -1.95 -22.11 -18.46
C SER A 117 -2.60 -22.50 -19.80
N THR A 118 -1.77 -22.63 -20.83
CA THR A 118 -2.18 -23.18 -22.13
C THR A 118 -3.29 -22.36 -22.82
N ASN A 119 -3.18 -21.02 -22.81
CA ASN A 119 -4.12 -20.10 -23.46
C ASN A 119 -5.58 -20.27 -22.99
N THR A 120 -5.74 -20.56 -21.70
CA THR A 120 -7.06 -20.69 -21.07
C THR A 120 -7.28 -19.58 -20.04
N TYR A 121 -8.48 -19.56 -19.45
CA TYR A 121 -8.87 -18.65 -18.40
C TYR A 121 -9.68 -19.41 -17.37
N MET A 122 -9.55 -19.04 -16.10
CA MET A 122 -10.35 -19.63 -15.04
C MET A 122 -10.62 -18.66 -13.90
N ASN A 123 -11.67 -18.95 -13.14
CA ASN A 123 -11.89 -18.31 -11.85
C ASN A 123 -11.01 -18.98 -10.81
N ASN A 124 -10.38 -18.17 -9.97
CA ASN A 124 -9.67 -18.65 -8.79
C ASN A 124 -9.94 -17.72 -7.59
N SER A 125 -9.71 -18.23 -6.39
CA SER A 125 -9.93 -17.53 -5.13
C SER A 125 -8.70 -17.59 -4.25
N GLY A 126 -8.31 -16.45 -3.68
CA GLY A 126 -7.19 -16.33 -2.76
C GLY A 126 -6.73 -14.89 -2.59
N THR A 127 -6.04 -14.60 -1.49
CA THR A 127 -5.25 -13.35 -1.35
C THR A 127 -4.17 -13.24 -2.44
N SER A 128 -3.78 -14.36 -3.03
CA SER A 128 -2.97 -14.45 -4.25
C SER A 128 -3.60 -13.80 -5.48
N MET A 129 -4.92 -13.55 -5.49
CA MET A 129 -5.62 -12.79 -6.54
C MET A 129 -5.74 -11.31 -6.16
N SER A 130 -5.89 -10.99 -4.87
CA SER A 130 -5.93 -9.62 -4.36
C SER A 130 -4.58 -8.90 -4.53
N SER A 131 -3.49 -9.59 -4.19
CA SER A 131 -2.12 -9.06 -4.28
C SER A 131 -1.75 -8.51 -5.68
N PRO A 132 -1.96 -9.24 -6.80
CA PRO A 132 -1.64 -8.73 -8.13
C PRO A 132 -2.58 -7.62 -8.60
N ILE A 133 -3.82 -7.56 -8.13
CA ILE A 133 -4.72 -6.42 -8.39
C ILE A 133 -4.14 -5.15 -7.76
N THR A 134 -3.70 -5.22 -6.50
CA THR A 134 -3.04 -4.09 -5.82
C THR A 134 -1.69 -3.74 -6.46
N ALA A 135 -0.88 -4.73 -6.85
CA ALA A 135 0.37 -4.50 -7.57
C ALA A 135 0.14 -3.82 -8.93
N GLY A 136 -0.97 -4.15 -9.62
CA GLY A 136 -1.40 -3.47 -10.83
C GLY A 136 -1.73 -1.99 -10.60
N LEU A 137 -2.43 -1.66 -9.51
CA LEU A 137 -2.68 -0.27 -9.12
C LEU A 137 -1.38 0.48 -8.82
N ALA A 138 -0.45 -0.13 -8.07
CA ALA A 138 0.85 0.45 -7.81
C ALA A 138 1.66 0.69 -9.10
N ALA A 139 1.61 -0.24 -10.05
CA ALA A 139 2.23 -0.09 -11.36
C ALA A 139 1.58 1.03 -12.19
N LEU A 140 0.27 1.20 -12.08
CA LEU A 140 -0.46 2.29 -12.75
C LEU A 140 -0.04 3.66 -12.20
N LEU A 141 0.17 3.79 -10.89
CA LEU A 141 0.76 4.99 -10.28
C LEU A 141 2.17 5.26 -10.83
N LYS A 142 3.04 4.24 -10.91
CA LYS A 142 4.37 4.37 -11.53
C LYS A 142 4.33 4.77 -13.01
N ALA A 143 3.27 4.40 -13.73
CA ALA A 143 3.09 4.79 -15.12
C ALA A 143 2.68 6.28 -15.25
N VAL A 144 1.94 6.80 -14.28
CA VAL A 144 1.59 8.23 -14.20
C VAL A 144 2.80 9.06 -13.77
N ASP A 145 3.49 8.61 -12.72
CA ASP A 145 4.71 9.23 -12.22
C ASP A 145 5.70 8.19 -11.71
N ASN A 146 6.78 8.04 -12.47
CA ASN A 146 7.82 7.07 -12.17
C ASN A 146 8.72 7.50 -11.00
N SER A 147 8.66 8.77 -10.57
CA SER A 147 9.44 9.32 -9.45
C SER A 147 8.91 8.91 -8.08
N LEU A 148 7.62 8.54 -7.99
CA LEU A 148 6.96 8.14 -6.75
C LEU A 148 7.74 7.08 -5.96
N THR A 149 8.02 7.32 -4.69
CA THR A 149 8.68 6.34 -3.81
C THR A 149 7.70 5.22 -3.40
N PRO A 150 8.21 4.07 -2.91
CA PRO A 150 7.36 3.02 -2.33
C PRO A 150 6.39 3.54 -1.26
N ASP A 151 6.83 4.48 -0.41
CA ASP A 151 6.00 5.06 0.65
C ASP A 151 4.88 5.92 0.08
N GLN A 152 5.17 6.74 -0.93
CA GLN A 152 4.15 7.58 -1.56
C GLN A 152 3.09 6.74 -2.26
N ILE A 153 3.50 5.68 -2.96
CA ILE A 153 2.56 4.73 -3.59
C ILE A 153 1.68 4.07 -2.52
N THR A 154 2.30 3.57 -1.45
CA THR A 154 1.60 2.93 -0.33
C THR A 154 0.60 3.87 0.31
N MET A 155 1.01 5.12 0.56
CA MET A 155 0.17 6.16 1.15
C MET A 155 -1.01 6.52 0.23
N LEU A 156 -0.78 6.71 -1.06
CA LEU A 156 -1.83 7.01 -2.04
C LEU A 156 -2.86 5.88 -2.13
N ILE A 157 -2.43 4.62 -2.06
CA ILE A 157 -3.32 3.47 -2.06
C ILE A 157 -4.12 3.41 -0.75
N LYS A 158 -3.47 3.53 0.41
CA LYS A 158 -4.11 3.46 1.73
C LYS A 158 -5.10 4.60 1.96
N ASN A 159 -4.70 5.84 1.68
CA ASN A 159 -5.53 7.03 1.93
C ASN A 159 -6.74 7.16 1.01
N ASN A 160 -6.76 6.43 -0.11
CA ASN A 160 -7.86 6.44 -1.07
C ASN A 160 -8.61 5.10 -1.14
N ALA A 161 -8.32 4.17 -0.23
CA ALA A 161 -9.10 2.96 -0.06
C ALA A 161 -10.51 3.31 0.42
N VAL A 162 -11.48 2.48 0.04
CA VAL A 162 -12.87 2.58 0.52
C VAL A 162 -12.97 1.81 1.83
N PRO A 163 -13.30 2.46 2.97
CA PRO A 163 -13.49 1.77 4.24
C PRO A 163 -14.59 0.71 4.15
N ILE A 164 -14.32 -0.49 4.66
CA ILE A 164 -15.24 -1.64 4.60
C ILE A 164 -15.58 -2.20 5.99
N ASP A 165 -15.14 -1.56 7.06
CA ASP A 165 -15.35 -2.04 8.44
C ASP A 165 -16.83 -2.16 8.81
N THR A 166 -17.68 -1.27 8.30
CA THR A 166 -19.13 -1.32 8.53
C THR A 166 -19.78 -2.57 7.94
N LEU A 167 -19.20 -3.11 6.87
CA LEU A 167 -19.62 -4.37 6.23
C LEU A 167 -18.96 -5.59 6.88
N ASN A 168 -17.94 -5.38 7.72
CA ASN A 168 -17.11 -6.40 8.35
C ASN A 168 -16.92 -6.15 9.86
N PRO A 169 -18.00 -6.01 10.65
CA PRO A 169 -17.92 -5.54 12.04
C PRO A 169 -17.05 -6.43 12.94
N GLY A 170 -16.93 -7.73 12.63
CA GLY A 170 -16.06 -8.67 13.37
C GLY A 170 -14.56 -8.51 13.09
N TYR A 171 -14.19 -7.71 12.08
CA TYR A 171 -12.81 -7.53 11.60
C TYR A 171 -12.43 -6.05 11.49
N ALA A 172 -13.17 -5.15 12.14
CA ALA A 172 -12.94 -3.71 12.07
C ALA A 172 -11.49 -3.38 12.47
N GLY A 173 -10.80 -2.57 11.66
CA GLY A 173 -9.38 -2.25 11.84
C GLY A 173 -8.40 -3.39 11.57
N MET A 174 -8.86 -4.57 11.10
CA MET A 174 -8.01 -5.72 10.78
C MET A 174 -7.94 -6.04 9.27
N LEU A 175 -8.63 -5.27 8.43
CA LEU A 175 -8.65 -5.43 6.97
C LEU A 175 -7.93 -4.28 6.26
N GLY A 176 -7.00 -3.66 6.98
CA GLY A 176 -6.31 -2.45 6.58
C GLY A 176 -7.22 -1.23 6.53
N THR A 177 -6.81 -0.23 5.75
CA THR A 177 -7.57 1.01 5.54
C THR A 177 -8.82 0.84 4.69
N GLY A 178 -9.01 -0.34 4.09
CA GLY A 178 -10.21 -0.69 3.31
C GLY A 178 -9.89 -1.32 1.96
N ARG A 179 -10.92 -1.45 1.11
CA ARG A 179 -10.76 -1.97 -0.26
C ARG A 179 -10.09 -0.92 -1.16
N ILE A 180 -9.04 -1.28 -1.89
CA ILE A 180 -8.39 -0.38 -2.84
C ILE A 180 -9.38 0.22 -3.87
N ASN A 181 -9.08 1.41 -4.36
CA ASN A 181 -9.89 2.10 -5.37
C ASN A 181 -9.01 2.82 -6.37
N ALA A 182 -8.84 2.24 -7.57
CA ALA A 182 -7.95 2.79 -8.59
C ALA A 182 -8.34 4.21 -9.02
N GLY A 183 -9.64 4.49 -9.19
CA GLY A 183 -10.12 5.81 -9.61
C GLY A 183 -9.83 6.88 -8.55
N ALA A 184 -10.14 6.60 -7.28
CA ALA A 184 -9.86 7.51 -6.18
C ALA A 184 -8.35 7.68 -5.94
N THR A 185 -7.56 6.60 -6.02
CA THR A 185 -6.10 6.66 -5.88
C THR A 185 -5.45 7.52 -6.96
N LEU A 186 -5.88 7.41 -8.23
CA LEU A 186 -5.36 8.24 -9.31
C LEU A 186 -5.82 9.70 -9.23
N ALA A 187 -7.06 9.94 -8.82
CA ALA A 187 -7.53 11.30 -8.55
C ALA A 187 -6.77 11.92 -7.36
N GLY A 188 -6.52 11.12 -6.32
CA GLY A 188 -5.74 11.48 -5.15
C GLY A 188 -4.25 11.68 -5.42
N TYR A 189 -3.66 11.05 -6.47
CA TYR A 189 -2.30 11.37 -6.90
C TYR A 189 -2.15 12.85 -7.31
N ALA A 190 -3.21 13.48 -7.80
CA ALA A 190 -3.21 14.94 -8.01
C ALA A 190 -3.12 15.74 -6.69
N TYR A 191 -3.15 15.09 -5.53
CA TYR A 191 -3.22 15.66 -4.17
C TYR A 191 -2.55 14.74 -3.12
N ILE A 192 -1.23 14.83 -2.93
CA ILE A 192 -0.54 14.11 -1.85
C ILE A 192 -0.77 14.85 -0.51
N PRO A 193 -1.33 14.22 0.54
CA PRO A 193 -1.44 14.84 1.86
C PRO A 193 -0.06 15.19 2.41
N GLY A 194 0.12 16.42 2.88
CA GLY A 194 1.42 16.94 3.32
C GLY A 194 2.34 17.46 2.22
N ASP A 195 2.03 17.26 0.93
CA ASP A 195 2.70 17.92 -0.20
C ASP A 195 2.08 19.30 -0.41
N ALA A 196 2.32 20.16 0.57
CA ALA A 196 1.76 21.51 0.66
C ALA A 196 2.24 22.41 -0.47
N ASN A 197 3.46 22.19 -0.98
CA ASN A 197 4.04 22.97 -2.06
C ASN A 197 3.72 22.42 -3.46
N ALA A 198 3.09 21.24 -3.55
CA ALA A 198 2.73 20.55 -4.77
C ALA A 198 3.93 20.15 -5.66
N ASP A 199 5.08 19.86 -5.05
CA ASP A 199 6.27 19.37 -5.74
C ASP A 199 6.28 17.84 -5.94
N GLY A 200 5.25 17.15 -5.45
CA GLY A 200 5.09 15.71 -5.58
C GLY A 200 5.81 14.93 -4.49
N SER A 201 6.36 15.59 -3.48
CA SER A 201 7.06 14.99 -2.35
C SER A 201 6.61 15.57 -1.02
N VAL A 202 6.66 14.77 0.05
CA VAL A 202 6.45 15.26 1.42
C VAL A 202 7.81 15.37 2.08
N ASN A 203 8.33 16.58 2.20
CA ASN A 203 9.68 16.86 2.68
C ASN A 203 9.78 18.19 3.47
N SER A 204 10.99 18.65 3.76
CA SER A 204 11.22 19.90 4.51
C SER A 204 10.78 21.16 3.75
N GLY A 205 10.64 21.07 2.43
CA GLY A 205 10.03 22.05 1.55
C GLY A 205 8.57 22.33 1.92
N ASP A 206 7.80 21.30 2.27
CA ASP A 206 6.40 21.44 2.68
C ASP A 206 6.25 22.11 4.03
N VAL A 207 7.12 21.74 4.98
CA VAL A 207 7.20 22.43 6.29
C VAL A 207 7.49 23.91 6.08
N THR A 208 8.47 24.20 5.22
CA THR A 208 8.83 25.58 4.89
C THR A 208 7.68 26.31 4.22
N PHE A 209 6.98 25.65 3.30
CA PHE A 209 5.84 26.19 2.58
C PHE A 209 4.68 26.52 3.53
N LEU A 210 4.29 25.59 4.40
CA LEU A 210 3.23 25.80 5.40
C LEU A 210 3.59 26.90 6.39
N VAL A 211 4.83 26.94 6.88
CA VAL A 211 5.29 28.03 7.77
C VAL A 211 5.19 29.38 7.05
N ARG A 212 5.60 29.47 5.79
CA ARG A 212 5.49 30.71 5.00
C ARG A 212 4.03 31.11 4.77
N TYR A 213 3.18 30.15 4.41
CA TYR A 213 1.75 30.37 4.23
C TYR A 213 1.09 30.90 5.51
N LEU A 214 1.29 30.23 6.65
CA LEU A 214 0.74 30.62 7.95
C LEU A 214 1.26 31.97 8.45
N LYS A 215 2.43 32.41 7.96
CA LYS A 215 3.00 33.73 8.24
C LYS A 215 2.58 34.82 7.23
N GLY A 216 1.77 34.49 6.22
CA GLY A 216 1.38 35.41 5.15
C GLY A 216 2.52 35.77 4.19
N LEU A 217 3.58 34.94 4.15
CA LEU A 217 4.79 35.15 3.33
C LEU A 217 4.77 34.32 2.03
N GLY A 218 3.66 33.64 1.73
CA GLY A 218 3.52 32.77 0.57
C GLY A 218 2.05 32.53 0.20
N PRO A 219 1.79 31.93 -0.97
CA PRO A 219 0.44 31.57 -1.38
C PRO A 219 -0.14 30.48 -0.48
N ALA A 220 -1.47 30.35 -0.49
CA ALA A 220 -2.13 29.17 0.06
C ALA A 220 -1.76 27.91 -0.76
N PRO A 221 -1.73 26.71 -0.14
CA PRO A 221 -1.59 25.46 -0.88
C PRO A 221 -2.66 25.38 -1.97
N ALA A 222 -2.34 24.79 -3.14
CA ALA A 222 -3.26 24.66 -4.27
C ALA A 222 -4.54 23.86 -3.94
N SER A 223 -4.56 23.17 -2.80
CA SER A 223 -5.74 22.60 -2.16
C SER A 223 -5.48 22.46 -0.66
N PRO A 224 -5.80 23.50 0.14
CA PRO A 224 -5.40 23.55 1.55
C PRO A 224 -5.84 22.32 2.34
N PHE A 225 -7.09 21.88 2.16
CA PHE A 225 -7.64 20.70 2.84
C PHE A 225 -7.08 19.34 2.37
N TYR A 226 -6.45 19.29 1.19
CA TYR A 226 -5.93 18.04 0.64
C TYR A 226 -4.41 17.93 0.72
N ARG A 227 -3.72 19.07 0.82
CA ARG A 227 -2.25 19.17 0.76
C ARG A 227 -1.66 19.80 2.01
N GLY A 228 -2.38 20.73 2.63
CA GLY A 228 -1.91 21.49 3.80
C GLY A 228 -2.47 21.02 5.14
N ASP A 229 -3.63 20.38 5.14
CA ASP A 229 -4.20 19.67 6.29
C ASP A 229 -3.52 18.30 6.37
N THR A 230 -2.59 18.15 7.32
CA THR A 230 -1.76 16.96 7.45
C THR A 230 -2.26 16.05 8.57
N ASN A 231 -3.09 16.56 9.48
CA ASN A 231 -3.67 15.80 10.59
C ASN A 231 -5.13 15.38 10.36
N GLY A 232 -5.74 15.79 9.24
CA GLY A 232 -7.09 15.43 8.83
C GLY A 232 -8.20 16.14 9.62
N ASP A 233 -7.92 17.26 10.29
CA ASP A 233 -8.89 17.97 11.15
C ASP A 233 -9.71 19.05 10.40
N CYS A 234 -9.53 19.15 9.08
CA CYS A 234 -10.17 20.12 8.20
C CYS A 234 -9.74 21.58 8.42
N LEU A 235 -8.62 21.80 9.10
CA LEU A 235 -7.98 23.10 9.27
C LEU A 235 -6.54 23.04 8.76
N VAL A 236 -6.00 24.19 8.34
CA VAL A 236 -4.58 24.32 8.02
C VAL A 236 -3.97 25.34 8.97
N LEU A 237 -3.35 24.84 10.04
CA LEU A 237 -2.86 25.58 11.19
C LEU A 237 -1.42 25.16 11.53
N GLY A 238 -0.89 25.74 12.61
CA GLY A 238 0.40 25.31 13.16
C GLY A 238 0.42 23.83 13.58
N ALA A 239 -0.74 23.22 13.84
CA ALA A 239 -0.87 21.80 14.15
C ALA A 239 -0.39 20.93 12.97
N ASP A 240 -0.68 21.33 11.73
CA ASP A 240 -0.25 20.60 10.53
C ASP A 240 1.25 20.65 10.31
N VAL A 241 1.87 21.77 10.66
CA VAL A 241 3.34 21.90 10.66
C VAL A 241 3.94 20.94 11.69
N VAL A 242 3.37 20.88 12.90
CA VAL A 242 3.83 19.98 13.96
C VAL A 242 3.64 18.52 13.55
N TYR A 243 2.50 18.18 12.95
CA TYR A 243 2.20 16.83 12.49
C TYR A 243 3.18 16.39 11.40
N LEU A 244 3.46 17.25 10.42
CA LEU A 244 4.42 16.97 9.35
C LEU A 244 5.85 16.78 9.89
N VAL A 245 6.24 17.57 10.90
CA VAL A 245 7.52 17.39 11.59
C VAL A 245 7.56 16.08 12.38
N ASN A 246 6.45 15.65 12.99
CA ASN A 246 6.37 14.37 13.69
C ASN A 246 6.42 13.18 12.73
N TYR A 247 5.79 13.30 11.55
CA TYR A 247 5.91 12.32 10.48
C TYR A 247 7.38 12.05 10.11
N PHE A 248 8.19 13.10 9.92
CA PHE A 248 9.64 12.95 9.66
C PHE A 248 10.45 12.36 10.82
N LYS A 249 9.86 12.23 12.01
CA LYS A 249 10.46 11.60 13.18
C LYS A 249 9.96 10.15 13.39
N GLY A 250 9.26 9.58 12.41
CA GLY A 250 8.69 8.23 12.48
C GLY A 250 7.28 8.18 13.08
N GLY A 251 6.57 9.31 13.10
CA GLY A 251 5.14 9.36 13.43
C GLY A 251 4.25 8.92 12.26
N ASP A 252 2.94 9.02 12.46
CA ASP A 252 1.94 8.64 11.46
C ASP A 252 2.05 9.48 10.18
N SER A 253 1.68 8.86 9.06
CA SER A 253 1.68 9.51 7.74
C SER A 253 0.58 10.57 7.64
N PRO A 254 0.81 11.67 6.90
CA PRO A 254 -0.24 12.66 6.64
C PRO A 254 -1.48 12.01 6.04
N ILE A 255 -2.64 12.40 6.56
CA ILE A 255 -3.94 11.89 6.11
C ILE A 255 -4.75 12.99 5.43
N ARG A 256 -5.60 12.60 4.50
CA ARG A 256 -6.55 13.51 3.84
C ARG A 256 -7.68 13.87 4.81
N GLY A 257 -7.99 15.15 4.96
CA GLY A 257 -9.24 15.59 5.59
C GLY A 257 -10.45 15.26 4.70
N ASP A 258 -11.38 14.43 5.19
CA ASP A 258 -12.70 14.23 4.55
C ASP A 258 -13.68 15.34 4.99
N CYS A 259 -13.47 16.53 4.44
CA CYS A 259 -14.22 17.73 4.78
C CYS A 259 -15.55 17.87 4.02
N SER A 260 -16.10 16.75 3.53
CA SER A 260 -17.31 16.73 2.68
C SER A 260 -18.63 16.79 3.45
N ARG A 261 -18.64 17.34 4.67
CA ARG A 261 -19.85 17.53 5.48
C ARG A 261 -20.38 18.96 5.45
#